data_AF-A9HLN7-F1
#
_entry.id   AF-A9HLN7-F1
#
_cell.length_a   1.000
_cell.length_b   1.000
_cell.length_c   1.000
_cell.angle_alpha   90.00
_cell.angle_beta   90.00
_cell.angle_gamma   90.00
#
_symmetry.space_group_name_H-M   'P 1'
#
loop_
_entity.id
_entity.type
_entity.pdbx_description
1 polymer ?
#
loop_
_entity_poly.entity_id
_entity_poly.type
_entity_poly.pdbx_seq_one_letter_code
_entity_poly.pdbx_strand_id
1 'polypeptide(L)'
;MTSKEDESRRLPAVMDYKQAAEYLGVSHGRLRNLMWLGCGPKSFSFGKRDRRFRVSDLDAFIGAKVGDVAPATVIKRGPGRPRKGRTCFGAMLAVGLLSIAIAALSLLAKILW
;
A
#
# COMPACT_ATOMS: atom_id res chain seq x y z
N MET A 1 -32.19 -18.86 -11.14
CA MET A 1 -31.98 -17.67 -10.28
C MET A 1 -31.67 -18.14 -8.85
N THR A 2 -30.58 -18.89 -8.68
CA THR A 2 -30.34 -19.70 -7.45
C THR A 2 -28.84 -19.82 -7.13
N SER A 3 -28.07 -18.75 -7.33
CA SER A 3 -26.60 -18.83 -7.17
C SER A 3 -26.02 -17.92 -6.10
N LYS A 4 -26.74 -16.89 -5.62
CA LYS A 4 -26.22 -16.02 -4.56
C LYS A 4 -26.66 -16.41 -3.15
N GLU A 5 -27.87 -16.96 -2.98
CA GLU A 5 -28.41 -17.27 -1.65
C GLU A 5 -27.77 -18.51 -1.02
N ASP A 6 -27.47 -19.54 -1.80
CA ASP A 6 -26.81 -20.76 -1.29
C ASP A 6 -25.34 -20.53 -0.92
N GLU A 7 -24.66 -19.65 -1.67
CA GLU A 7 -23.26 -19.30 -1.39
C GLU A 7 -23.15 -18.49 -0.09
N SER A 8 -24.10 -17.57 0.14
CA SER A 8 -24.18 -16.78 1.37
C SER A 8 -24.33 -17.63 2.64
N ARG A 9 -24.99 -18.80 2.56
CA ARG A 9 -25.17 -19.71 3.72
C ARG A 9 -23.91 -20.52 4.07
N ARG A 10 -22.96 -20.65 3.13
CA ARG A 10 -21.70 -21.40 3.34
C ARG A 10 -20.54 -20.52 3.75
N LEU A 11 -20.61 -19.22 3.47
CA LEU A 11 -19.55 -18.29 3.79
C LEU A 11 -19.59 -17.91 5.27
N PRO A 12 -18.44 -17.91 5.96
CA PRO A 12 -18.40 -17.45 7.34
C PRO A 12 -18.77 -15.96 7.37
N ALA A 13 -19.55 -15.55 8.36
CA ALA A 13 -19.97 -14.14 8.54
C ALA A 13 -18.77 -13.17 8.60
N VAL A 14 -17.61 -13.70 8.97
CA VAL A 14 -16.34 -13.01 9.06
C VAL A 14 -15.28 -13.82 8.33
N MET A 15 -14.54 -13.15 7.45
CA MET A 15 -13.45 -13.73 6.68
C MET A 15 -12.09 -13.22 7.15
N ASP A 16 -11.12 -14.13 7.12
CA ASP A 16 -9.71 -13.78 7.26
C ASP A 16 -9.17 -13.14 5.98
N TYR A 17 -7.98 -12.55 6.07
CA TYR A 17 -7.37 -11.80 4.98
C TYR A 17 -7.25 -12.59 3.66
N LYS A 18 -6.88 -13.88 3.76
CA LYS A 18 -6.74 -14.77 2.60
C LYS A 18 -8.10 -15.06 1.94
N GLN A 19 -9.10 -15.37 2.76
CA GLN A 19 -10.47 -15.61 2.30
C GLN A 19 -11.08 -14.36 1.68
N ALA A 20 -10.86 -13.18 2.27
CA ALA A 20 -11.32 -11.91 1.71
C ALA A 20 -10.69 -11.62 0.34
N ALA A 21 -9.42 -11.96 0.14
CA ALA A 21 -8.76 -11.82 -1.16
C ALA A 21 -9.36 -12.78 -2.20
N GLU A 22 -9.59 -14.04 -1.82
CA GLU A 22 -10.25 -15.05 -2.66
C GLU A 22 -11.67 -14.61 -3.03
N TYR A 23 -12.44 -14.10 -2.07
CA TYR A 23 -13.80 -13.60 -2.28
C TYR A 23 -13.86 -12.44 -3.27
N LEU A 24 -12.90 -11.52 -3.19
CA LEU A 24 -12.77 -10.39 -4.12
C LEU A 24 -12.17 -10.80 -5.49
N GLY A 25 -11.74 -12.05 -5.65
CA GLY A 25 -11.07 -12.53 -6.87
C GLY A 25 -9.71 -11.87 -7.12
N VAL A 26 -9.03 -11.38 -6.07
CA VAL A 26 -7.74 -10.69 -6.17
C VAL A 26 -6.63 -11.44 -5.42
N SER A 27 -5.37 -11.18 -5.77
CA SER A 27 -4.26 -11.73 -4.99
C SER A 27 -4.17 -11.07 -3.62
N HIS A 28 -3.71 -11.83 -2.62
CA HIS A 28 -3.48 -11.33 -1.25
C HIS A 28 -2.60 -10.07 -1.22
N GLY A 29 -1.55 -10.03 -2.04
CA GLY A 29 -0.68 -8.85 -2.17
C GLY A 29 -1.39 -7.63 -2.75
N ARG A 30 -2.33 -7.84 -3.70
CA ARG A 30 -3.14 -6.76 -4.26
C ARG A 30 -4.11 -6.19 -3.23
N LEU A 31 -4.78 -7.06 -2.45
CA LEU A 31 -5.62 -6.62 -1.34
C LEU A 31 -4.79 -5.83 -0.30
N ARG A 32 -3.56 -6.27 0.00
CA ARG A 32 -2.63 -5.54 0.87
C ARG A 32 -2.29 -4.16 0.35
N ASN A 33 -2.02 -4.06 -0.95
CA ASN A 33 -1.75 -2.77 -1.57
C ASN A 33 -2.97 -1.84 -1.49
N LEU A 34 -4.18 -2.35 -1.75
CA LEU A 34 -5.43 -1.58 -1.64
C LEU A 34 -5.65 -1.06 -0.21
N MET A 35 -5.46 -1.93 0.79
CA MET A 35 -5.55 -1.54 2.20
C MET A 35 -4.49 -0.51 2.58
N TRP A 36 -3.27 -0.61 2.05
CA TRP A 36 -2.20 0.38 2.31
C TRP A 36 -2.49 1.73 1.66
N LEU A 37 -3.10 1.73 0.46
CA LEU A 37 -3.52 2.93 -0.26
C LEU A 37 -4.77 3.60 0.34
N GLY A 38 -5.42 3.00 1.34
CA GLY A 38 -6.66 3.51 1.94
C GLY A 38 -7.90 3.33 1.07
N CYS A 39 -7.79 2.62 -0.07
CA CYS A 39 -8.88 2.35 -1.01
C CYS A 39 -9.36 0.89 -0.92
N GLY A 40 -9.15 0.23 0.21
CA GLY A 40 -9.54 -1.16 0.44
C GLY A 40 -10.88 -1.29 1.16
N PRO A 41 -11.42 -2.51 1.25
CA PRO A 41 -12.65 -2.78 2.01
C PRO A 41 -12.46 -2.51 3.50
N LYS A 42 -13.55 -2.18 4.19
CA LYS A 42 -13.51 -1.94 5.63
C LYS A 42 -13.10 -3.22 6.37
N SER A 43 -12.13 -3.09 7.26
CA SER A 43 -11.63 -4.20 8.10
C SER A 43 -11.80 -3.86 9.56
N PHE A 44 -12.07 -4.86 10.39
CA PHE A 44 -12.02 -4.73 11.84
C PHE A 44 -10.87 -5.56 12.41
N SER A 45 -10.28 -5.10 13.51
CA SER A 45 -9.13 -5.75 14.13
C SER A 45 -9.56 -6.39 15.44
N PHE A 46 -9.33 -7.70 15.60
CA PHE A 46 -9.34 -8.35 16.91
C PHE A 46 -7.90 -8.35 17.43
N GLY A 47 -7.51 -7.26 18.10
CA GLY A 47 -6.15 -7.09 18.63
C GLY A 47 -5.15 -6.53 17.62
N LYS A 48 -3.85 -6.76 17.85
CA LYS A 48 -2.76 -6.06 17.14
C LYS A 48 -2.45 -6.56 15.72
N ARG A 49 -2.80 -7.82 15.38
CA ARG A 49 -2.37 -8.45 14.13
C ARG A 49 -3.49 -9.08 13.31
N ASP A 50 -4.61 -9.43 13.93
CA ASP A 50 -5.69 -10.14 13.24
C ASP A 50 -6.73 -9.17 12.71
N ARG A 51 -6.59 -8.85 11.43
CA ARG A 51 -7.59 -8.11 10.67
C ARG A 51 -8.56 -9.09 10.03
N ARG A 52 -9.85 -8.85 10.24
CA ARG A 52 -10.93 -9.60 9.63
C ARG A 52 -11.87 -8.69 8.87
N PHE A 53 -12.58 -9.30 7.92
CA PHE A 53 -13.46 -8.62 6.98
C PHE A 53 -14.85 -9.20 7.12
N ARG A 54 -15.87 -8.34 7.17
CA ARG A 54 -17.26 -8.81 7.09
C ARG A 54 -17.63 -8.95 5.62
N VAL A 55 -18.44 -9.96 5.30
CA VAL A 55 -18.93 -10.17 3.93
C VAL A 55 -19.67 -8.93 3.43
N SER A 56 -20.50 -8.31 4.30
CA SER A 56 -21.22 -7.06 3.98
C SER A 56 -20.33 -5.89 3.56
N ASP A 57 -19.14 -5.77 4.18
CA ASP A 57 -18.19 -4.70 3.86
C ASP A 57 -17.46 -4.98 2.55
N LEU A 58 -17.22 -6.26 2.22
CA LEU A 58 -16.66 -6.68 0.94
C LEU A 58 -17.66 -6.46 -0.20
N ASP A 59 -18.93 -6.80 0.02
CA ASP A 59 -20.01 -6.54 -0.93
C ASP A 59 -20.21 -5.05 -1.18
N ALA A 60 -20.23 -4.24 -0.11
CA ALA A 60 -20.32 -2.79 -0.23
C ALA A 60 -19.13 -2.22 -1.03
N PHE A 61 -17.93 -2.77 -0.84
CA PHE A 61 -16.74 -2.40 -1.60
C PHE A 61 -16.84 -2.77 -3.08
N ILE A 62 -17.35 -3.97 -3.41
CA ILE A 62 -17.64 -4.38 -4.79
C ILE A 62 -18.67 -3.44 -5.41
N GLY A 63 -19.78 -3.19 -4.71
CA GLY A 63 -20.85 -2.29 -5.17
C GLY A 63 -20.34 -0.87 -5.47
N ALA A 64 -19.52 -0.31 -4.59
CA ALA A 64 -18.89 0.99 -4.79
C ALA A 64 -17.95 1.01 -6.03
N LYS A 65 -17.20 -0.07 -6.25
CA LYS A 65 -16.29 -0.18 -7.41
C LYS A 65 -16.97 -0.47 -8.73
N VAL A 66 -18.14 -1.13 -8.71
CA VAL A 66 -18.94 -1.42 -9.91
C VAL A 66 -19.65 -0.15 -10.43
N GLY A 67 -19.92 0.84 -9.57
CA GLY A 67 -20.40 2.16 -9.98
C GLY A 67 -19.36 3.03 -10.71
N ASP A 68 -18.07 2.77 -10.46
CA ASP A 68 -16.92 3.53 -11.01
C ASP A 68 -16.33 2.91 -12.28
N VAL A 69 -17.04 1.99 -12.96
CA VAL A 69 -16.50 1.23 -14.11
C VAL A 69 -16.36 2.12 -15.35
N ALA A 70 -15.30 2.92 -15.37
CA ALA A 70 -14.52 3.11 -16.58
C ALA A 70 -13.84 1.76 -16.89
N PRO A 71 -13.84 1.29 -18.15
CA PRO A 71 -13.36 -0.03 -18.49
C PRO A 71 -11.90 -0.17 -18.04
N ALA A 72 -11.64 -1.22 -17.26
CA ALA A 72 -10.31 -1.58 -16.81
C ALA A 72 -9.43 -1.86 -18.03
N THR A 73 -8.74 -0.82 -18.51
CA THR A 73 -7.66 -0.98 -19.47
C THR A 73 -6.69 -1.96 -18.86
N VAL A 74 -6.46 -3.07 -19.55
CA VAL A 74 -5.48 -4.09 -19.20
C VAL A 74 -4.13 -3.39 -18.98
N ILE A 75 -3.79 -3.10 -17.73
CA ILE A 75 -2.47 -2.59 -17.38
C ILE A 75 -1.52 -3.77 -17.55
N LYS A 76 -0.87 -3.84 -18.73
CA LYS A 76 0.27 -4.71 -18.97
C LYS A 76 1.26 -4.49 -17.82
N ARG A 77 1.58 -5.56 -17.09
CA ARG A 77 2.61 -5.55 -16.04
C ARG A 77 3.92 -5.10 -16.68
N GLY A 78 4.32 -3.86 -16.45
CA GLY A 78 5.64 -3.38 -16.83
C GLY A 78 6.70 -4.24 -16.12
N PRO A 79 7.86 -4.51 -16.76
CA PRO A 79 8.93 -5.27 -16.15
C PRO A 79 9.34 -4.59 -14.84
N GLY A 80 9.58 -5.40 -13.80
CA GLY A 80 9.79 -4.96 -12.43
C GLY A 80 10.75 -3.79 -12.34
N ARG A 81 10.28 -2.68 -11.73
CA ARG A 81 11.18 -1.58 -11.38
C ARG A 81 12.33 -2.14 -10.53
N PRO A 82 13.59 -1.95 -10.91
CA PRO A 82 14.69 -2.28 -10.02
C PRO A 82 14.51 -1.45 -8.74
N ARG A 83 14.49 -2.13 -7.59
CA ARG A 83 14.57 -1.46 -6.29
C ARG A 83 15.92 -0.75 -6.25
N LYS A 84 15.96 0.50 -6.71
CA LYS A 84 17.12 1.37 -6.56
C LYS A 84 17.16 1.74 -5.08
N GLY A 85 17.85 0.92 -4.30
CA GLY A 85 18.24 1.23 -2.93
C GLY A 85 18.84 2.62 -2.94
N ARG A 86 18.14 3.55 -2.32
CA ARG A 86 18.53 4.96 -2.24
C ARG A 86 19.82 4.97 -1.43
N THR A 87 20.95 5.12 -2.10
CA THR A 87 22.26 5.24 -1.49
C THR A 87 22.31 6.57 -0.74
N CYS A 88 22.01 6.53 0.57
CA CYS A 88 22.11 7.68 1.47
C CYS A 88 23.53 8.27 1.54
N PHE A 89 24.53 7.55 1.01
CA PHE A 89 25.93 7.99 0.94
C PHE A 89 26.14 9.27 0.12
N GLY A 90 25.39 9.47 -0.97
CA GLY A 90 25.56 10.67 -1.81
C GLY A 90 25.15 11.96 -1.09
N ALA A 91 24.05 11.91 -0.34
CA ALA A 91 23.58 13.04 0.46
C ALA A 91 24.49 13.32 1.66
N MET A 92 25.01 12.28 2.32
CA MET A 92 25.97 12.44 3.43
C MET A 92 27.30 13.07 2.98
N LEU A 93 27.82 12.70 1.80
CA LEU A 93 29.04 13.33 1.25
C LEU A 93 28.82 14.81 0.93
N ALA A 94 27.68 15.17 0.34
CA ALA A 94 27.38 16.57 0.01
C ALA A 94 27.29 17.46 1.26
N VAL A 95 26.65 16.98 2.34
CA VAL A 95 26.56 17.72 3.62
C VAL A 95 27.92 17.81 4.31
N GLY A 96 28.75 16.77 4.21
CA GLY A 96 30.12 16.78 4.74
C GLY A 96 30.99 17.85 4.06
N LEU A 97 30.99 17.91 2.72
CA LEU A 97 31.76 18.91 1.97
C LEU A 97 31.28 20.34 2.25
N LEU A 98 29.96 20.54 2.35
CA LEU A 98 29.40 21.85 2.68
C LEU A 98 29.85 22.32 4.07
N SER A 99 29.84 21.43 5.06
CA SER A 99 30.29 21.73 6.43
C SER A 99 31.77 22.11 6.47
N ILE A 100 32.62 21.40 5.72
CA ILE A 100 34.07 21.70 5.63
C ILE A 100 34.30 23.06 4.96
N ALA A 101 33.57 23.36 3.88
CA ALA A 101 33.69 24.64 3.17
C ALA A 101 33.30 25.83 4.08
N ILE A 102 32.20 25.71 4.84
CA ILE A 102 31.76 26.74 5.78
C ILE A 102 32.78 26.95 6.91
N ALA A 103 33.35 25.85 7.44
CA ALA A 103 34.38 25.93 8.47
C ALA A 103 35.66 26.61 7.98
N ALA A 104 36.13 26.28 6.77
CA ALA A 104 37.29 26.91 6.16
C ALA A 104 37.08 28.41 5.93
N LEU A 105 35.89 28.81 5.46
CA LEU A 105 35.54 30.21 5.25
C LEU A 105 35.49 30.99 6.57
N SER A 106 34.95 30.37 7.62
CA SER A 106 34.89 30.96 8.97
C SER A 106 36.28 31.12 9.60
N LEU A 107 37.21 30.21 9.29
CA LEU A 107 38.57 30.24 9.80
C LEU A 107 39.43 31.29 9.07
N LEU A 108 39.23 31.45 7.76
CA LEU A 108 39.84 32.54 6.98
C LEU A 108 39.33 33.91 7.45
N ALA A 109 38.02 34.05 7.69
CA ALA A 109 37.44 35.29 8.21
C ALA A 109 37.98 35.69 9.58
N LYS A 110 38.33 34.71 10.43
CA LYS A 110 38.96 34.92 11.75
C LYS A 110 40.45 35.26 11.69
N ILE A 111 41.14 34.90 10.61
CA ILE A 111 42.56 35.22 10.42
C ILE A 111 42.71 36.61 9.80
N LEU A 112 41.73 37.05 9.01
CA LEU A 112 41.74 38.34 8.33
C LEU A 112 41.28 39.53 9.21
N TRP A 113 40.75 39.26 10.40
CA TRP A 113 40.21 40.25 11.34
C TRP A 113 40.88 40.07 12.70
#